data_AF-A0A932FQL0-F1
#
_entry.id   AF-A0A932FQL0-F1
#
_cell.length_a   1.000
_cell.length_b   1.000
_cell.length_c   1.000
_cell.angle_alpha   90.00
_cell.angle_beta   90.00
_cell.angle_gamma   90.00
#
_symmetry.space_group_name_H-M   'P 1'
#
loop_
_entity.id
_entity.type
_entity.pdbx_description
1 polymer ?
#
loop_
_entity_poly.entity_id
_entity_poly.type
_entity_poly.pdbx_seq_one_letter_code
_entity_poly.pdbx_strand_id
1 'polypeptide(L)'
;MEALVVPASIRRKLGDEAAEGLVEMFGLYHQLTSERFERRLAEEVSGLRLEMHQGFAAIRREMSLGHVAWLRWSFLFWIGQVAALAALLAIMLPANR
;
A
#
# COMPACT_ATOMS: atom_id res chain seq x y z
N MET A 1 -18.53 6.11 -27.85
CA MET A 1 -18.59 7.54 -27.50
C MET A 1 -19.89 8.07 -28.02
N GLU A 2 -20.80 8.45 -27.13
CA GLU A 2 -22.03 9.14 -27.51
C GLU A 2 -21.59 10.46 -28.16
N ALA A 3 -21.88 10.64 -29.44
CA ALA A 3 -21.49 11.86 -30.15
C ALA A 3 -22.05 13.05 -29.36
N LEU A 4 -21.21 14.04 -29.05
CA LEU A 4 -21.67 15.24 -28.35
C LEU A 4 -22.58 16.02 -29.31
N VAL A 5 -23.88 15.71 -29.29
CA VAL A 5 -24.84 16.31 -30.21
C VAL A 5 -25.46 17.54 -29.54
N VAL A 6 -25.28 18.70 -30.16
CA VAL A 6 -25.99 19.92 -29.73
C VAL A 6 -27.49 19.73 -29.97
N PRO A 7 -28.34 19.89 -28.94
CA PRO A 7 -29.78 19.78 -29.09
C PRO A 7 -30.34 20.77 -30.12
N ALA A 8 -31.34 20.35 -30.88
CA ALA A 8 -31.92 21.15 -31.97
C ALA A 8 -32.53 22.50 -31.52
N SER A 9 -32.92 22.62 -30.25
CA SER A 9 -33.36 23.87 -29.62
C SER A 9 -32.24 24.89 -29.49
N ILE A 10 -31.03 24.45 -29.17
CA ILE A 10 -29.85 25.30 -29.03
C ILE A 10 -29.26 25.61 -30.40
N ARG A 11 -29.13 24.61 -31.27
CA ARG A 11 -28.65 24.78 -32.65
C ARG A 11 -29.43 25.84 -33.43
N ARG A 12 -30.77 25.83 -33.34
CA ARG A 12 -31.62 26.85 -33.97
C ARG A 12 -31.41 28.27 -33.46
N LYS A 13 -31.05 28.44 -32.18
CA LYS A 13 -30.82 29.77 -31.58
C LYS A 13 -29.42 30.29 -31.82
N LEU A 14 -28.44 29.39 -31.91
CA LEU A 14 -27.03 29.73 -32.02
C LEU A 14 -26.55 29.83 -33.48
N GLY A 15 -27.23 29.13 -34.40
CA GLY A 15 -26.76 28.91 -35.76
C GLY A 15 -25.86 27.66 -35.85
N ASP A 16 -25.78 27.07 -37.03
CA ASP A 16 -25.05 25.81 -37.24
C ASP A 16 -23.54 25.96 -36.99
N GLU A 17 -22.93 27.04 -37.47
CA GLU A 17 -21.49 27.31 -37.32
C GLU A 17 -21.09 27.47 -35.84
N ALA A 18 -21.87 28.23 -35.07
CA ALA A 18 -21.61 28.39 -33.63
C ALA A 18 -21.90 27.11 -32.84
N ALA A 19 -22.87 26.29 -33.28
CA ALA A 19 -23.14 25.00 -32.66
C ALA A 19 -21.98 24.01 -32.89
N GLU A 20 -21.38 24.01 -34.08
CA GLU A 20 -20.19 23.21 -34.39
C GLU A 20 -18.97 23.64 -33.57
N GLY A 21 -18.70 24.95 -33.48
CA GLY A 21 -17.61 25.47 -32.65
C GLY A 21 -17.73 25.09 -31.16
N LEU A 22 -18.96 25.02 -30.63
CA LEU A 22 -19.18 24.52 -29.27
C LEU A 22 -18.85 23.03 -29.14
N VAL A 23 -19.24 22.19 -30.10
CA VAL A 23 -18.91 20.76 -30.07
C VAL A 23 -17.41 20.56 -30.09
N GLU A 24 -16.69 21.31 -30.93
CA GLU A 24 -15.24 21.26 -31.01
C GLU A 24 -14.59 21.68 -29.67
N MET A 25 -15.02 22.81 -29.11
CA MET A 25 -14.50 23.30 -27.83
C MET A 25 -14.74 22.31 -26.68
N PHE A 26 -15.94 21.74 -26.57
CA PHE A 26 -16.25 20.75 -25.54
C PHE A 26 -15.53 19.43 -25.78
N GLY A 27 -15.35 19.02 -27.04
CA GLY A 27 -14.55 17.86 -27.41
C GLY A 27 -13.10 18.02 -26.96
N LEU A 28 -12.49 19.16 -27.25
CA LEU A 28 -11.13 19.51 -26.82
C LEU A 28 -11.00 19.54 -25.29
N TYR A 29 -11.95 20.19 -24.61
CA TYR A 29 -11.95 20.27 -23.15
C TYR A 29 -12.12 18.89 -22.49
N HIS A 30 -12.99 18.04 -23.06
CA HIS A 30 -13.21 16.68 -22.59
C HIS A 30 -11.94 15.83 -22.75
N GLN A 31 -11.27 15.90 -23.90
CA GLN A 31 -9.99 15.21 -24.14
C GLN A 31 -8.93 15.65 -23.13
N LEU A 32 -8.71 16.96 -22.98
CA LEU A 32 -7.74 17.49 -22.02
C LEU A 32 -8.03 17.08 -20.58
N THR A 33 -9.31 17.03 -20.20
CA THR A 33 -9.73 16.60 -18.86
C THR A 33 -9.52 15.10 -18.68
N SER A 34 -9.86 14.28 -19.69
CA SER A 34 -9.64 12.83 -19.66
C SER A 34 -8.17 12.49 -19.55
N GLU A 35 -7.31 13.10 -20.36
CA GLU A 35 -5.86 12.88 -20.32
C GLU A 35 -5.25 13.27 -18.97
N ARG A 36 -5.65 14.43 -18.42
CA ARG A 36 -5.20 14.85 -17.08
C ARG A 36 -5.68 13.91 -16.00
N PHE A 37 -6.92 13.46 -16.09
CA PHE A 37 -7.50 12.52 -15.13
C PHE A 37 -6.80 11.16 -15.19
N GLU A 38 -6.60 10.61 -16.39
CA GLU A 38 -5.86 9.36 -16.61
C GLU A 38 -4.43 9.45 -16.09
N ARG A 39 -3.73 10.55 -16.37
CA ARG A 39 -2.39 10.80 -15.85
C ARG A 39 -2.38 10.85 -14.32
N ARG A 40 -3.31 11.60 -13.72
CA ARG A 40 -3.39 11.69 -12.26
C ARG A 40 -3.73 10.34 -11.63
N LEU A 41 -4.64 9.58 -12.22
CA LEU A 41 -4.96 8.22 -11.77
C LEU A 41 -3.75 7.30 -11.84
N ALA A 42 -2.97 7.35 -12.92
CA ALA A 42 -1.76 6.55 -13.03
C ALA A 42 -0.73 6.92 -11.94
N GLU A 43 -0.54 8.22 -11.68
CA GLU A 43 0.31 8.72 -10.60
C GLU A 43 -0.18 8.22 -9.22
N GLU A 44 -1.46 8.40 -8.88
CA GLU A 44 -2.04 7.95 -7.60
C GLU A 44 -1.95 6.42 -7.42
N VAL A 45 -2.26 5.64 -8.47
CA VAL A 45 -2.13 4.17 -8.42
C VAL A 45 -0.69 3.74 -8.22
N SER A 46 0.27 4.41 -8.88
CA SER A 46 1.69 4.13 -8.67
C SER A 46 2.15 4.49 -7.26
N GLY A 47 1.69 5.62 -6.71
CA GLY A 47 1.98 6.05 -5.35
C GLY A 47 1.46 5.05 -4.33
N LEU A 48 0.20 4.65 -4.45
CA LEU A 48 -0.43 3.63 -3.60
C LEU A 48 0.35 2.30 -3.64
N ARG A 49 0.74 1.84 -4.84
CA ARG A 49 1.54 0.60 -4.96
C ARG A 49 2.87 0.71 -4.22
N LEU A 50 3.55 1.86 -4.33
CA LEU A 50 4.81 2.09 -3.64
C LEU A 50 4.62 2.09 -2.11
N GLU A 51 3.61 2.81 -1.60
CA GLU A 51 3.28 2.86 -0.18
C GLU A 51 2.95 1.46 0.36
N MET A 52 2.17 0.66 -0.37
CA MET A 52 1.88 -0.72 0.01
C MET A 52 3.14 -1.59 0.07
N HIS A 53 4.02 -1.51 -0.94
CA HIS A 53 5.28 -2.25 -0.94
C HIS A 53 6.17 -1.87 0.25
N GLN A 54 6.26 -0.57 0.56
CA GLN A 54 7.02 -0.08 1.70
C GLN A 54 6.40 -0.54 3.03
N GLY A 55 5.08 -0.46 3.18
CA GLY A 55 4.36 -0.94 4.36
C GLY A 55 4.55 -2.43 4.60
N PHE A 56 4.44 -3.26 3.55
CA PHE A 56 4.70 -4.70 3.67
C PHE A 56 6.16 -5.02 4.00
N ALA A 57 7.11 -4.28 3.44
CA ALA A 57 8.53 -4.43 3.77
C ALA A 57 8.81 -4.08 5.24
N ALA A 58 8.20 -3.00 5.74
CA ALA A 58 8.30 -2.59 7.15
C ALA A 58 7.74 -3.67 8.09
N ILE A 59 6.52 -4.16 7.82
CA ILE A 59 5.90 -5.23 8.62
C ILE A 59 6.78 -6.49 8.62
N ARG A 60 7.30 -6.91 7.46
CA ARG A 60 8.19 -8.08 7.36
C ARG A 60 9.46 -7.91 8.19
N ARG A 61 10.00 -6.69 8.25
CA ARG A 61 11.18 -6.36 9.06
C ARG A 61 10.85 -6.37 10.56
N GLU A 62 9.71 -5.83 10.96
CA GLU A 62 9.27 -5.86 12.35
C GLU A 62 9.04 -7.29 12.83
N MET A 63 8.42 -8.14 12.00
CA MET A 63 8.25 -9.56 12.30
C MET A 63 9.59 -10.28 12.48
N SER A 64 10.56 -10.04 11.59
CA SER A 64 11.88 -10.70 11.70
C SER A 64 12.64 -10.26 12.96
N LEU A 65 12.59 -8.97 13.30
CA LEU A 65 13.22 -8.44 14.51
C LEU A 65 12.54 -8.95 15.79
N GLY A 66 11.20 -9.01 15.81
CA GLY A 66 10.43 -9.51 16.95
C GLY A 66 10.73 -10.97 17.28
N HIS A 67 10.85 -11.83 16.25
CA HIS A 67 11.19 -13.24 16.44
C HIS A 67 12.59 -13.42 17.05
N VAL A 68 13.58 -12.65 16.60
CA VAL A 68 14.96 -12.72 17.10
C VAL A 68 15.05 -12.29 18.56
N ALA A 69 14.35 -11.22 18.94
CA ALA A 69 14.32 -10.75 20.32
C ALA A 69 13.74 -11.81 21.27
N TRP A 70 12.61 -12.41 20.90
CA TRP A 70 12.00 -13.50 21.67
C TRP A 70 12.92 -14.71 21.79
N LEU A 71 13.56 -15.13 20.69
CA LEU A 71 14.49 -16.26 20.71
C LEU A 71 15.65 -16.02 21.68
N ARG A 72 16.25 -14.83 21.64
CA ARG A 72 17.37 -14.44 22.52
C ARG A 72 16.98 -14.53 23.99
N TRP A 73 15.80 -14.01 24.34
CA TRP A 73 15.31 -14.06 25.72
C TRP A 73 14.97 -15.48 26.17
N SER A 74 14.40 -16.31 25.28
CA SER A 74 14.15 -17.73 25.54
C SER A 74 15.45 -18.50 25.83
N PHE A 75 16.52 -18.27 25.05
CA PHE A 75 17.82 -18.92 25.30
C PHE A 75 18.44 -18.50 26.63
N LEU A 76 18.41 -17.20 26.95
CA LEU A 76 18.95 -16.69 28.22
C LEU A 76 18.21 -17.31 29.42
N PHE A 77 16.88 -17.41 29.33
CA PHE A 77 16.07 -18.07 30.33
C PHE A 77 16.40 -19.57 30.45
N TRP A 78 16.52 -20.26 29.32
CA TRP A 78 16.87 -21.69 29.26
C TRP A 78 18.21 -22.00 29.93
N ILE A 79 19.25 -21.20 29.68
CA ILE A 79 20.55 -21.36 30.35
C ILE A 79 20.40 -21.25 31.86
N GLY A 80 19.59 -20.31 32.35
CA GLY A 80 19.25 -20.19 33.77
C GLY A 80 18.56 -21.43 34.33
N GLN A 81 17.56 -21.97 33.62
CA GLN A 81 16.86 -23.19 34.03
C GLN A 81 17.79 -24.41 34.09
N VAL A 82 18.65 -24.58 33.07
CA VAL A 82 19.63 -25.68 33.04
C VAL A 82 20.64 -25.56 34.19
N ALA A 83 21.12 -24.34 34.47
CA ALA A 83 22.02 -24.10 35.60
C ALA A 83 21.34 -24.40 36.96
N ALA A 84 20.08 -23.99 37.12
CA ALA A 84 19.31 -24.28 38.33
C ALA A 84 19.08 -25.79 38.53
N LEU A 85 18.74 -26.52 37.45
CA LEU A 85 18.61 -27.98 37.49
C LEU A 85 19.95 -28.66 37.81
N ALA A 86 21.04 -28.21 37.19
CA ALA A 86 22.38 -28.75 37.48
C ALA A 86 22.79 -28.50 38.94
N ALA A 87 22.50 -27.31 39.48
CA ALA A 87 22.75 -26.99 40.88
C ALA A 87 21.90 -27.86 41.82
N LEU A 88 20.61 -28.06 41.51
CA LEU A 88 19.73 -28.94 42.27
C LEU A 88 20.27 -30.38 42.28
N LEU A 89 20.66 -30.91 41.12
CA LEU A 89 21.24 -32.24 40.99
C LEU A 89 22.57 -32.37 41.73
N ALA A 90 23.44 -31.35 41.69
CA ALA A 90 24.70 -31.33 42.42
C ALA A 90 24.51 -31.30 43.95
N ILE A 91 23.46 -30.62 44.44
CA ILE A 91 23.09 -30.64 45.86
C ILE A 91 22.46 -32.00 46.25
N MET A 92 21.65 -32.58 45.37
CA MET A 92 20.98 -33.87 45.57
C MET A 92 21.88 -35.10 45.41
N LEU A 93 23.04 -34.97 44.75
CA LEU A 93 24.12 -35.95 44.80
C LEU A 93 25.08 -35.59 45.95
N PRO A 94 24.82 -35.98 47.21
CA PRO A 94 25.88 -36.01 48.18
C PRO A 94 26.92 -37.01 47.66
N ALA A 95 28.19 -36.59 47.63
CA ALA A 95 29.32 -37.41 47.22
C ALA A 95 29.23 -38.79 47.89
N ASN A 96 28.79 -39.79 47.12
CA ASN A 96 28.83 -41.19 47.52
C ASN A 96 30.30 -41.62 47.48
N ARG A 97 31.02 -41.21 48.53
CA ARG A 97 32.26 -41.83 48.98
C ARG A 97 31.95 -43.18 49.61
#